data_AF-A0A2S2NNU3-F1
#
_entry.id   AF-A0A2S2NNU3-F1
#
_cell.length_a   1.000
_cell.length_b   1.000
_cell.length_c   1.000
_cell.angle_alpha   90.00
_cell.angle_beta   90.00
_cell.angle_gamma   90.00
#
_symmetry.space_group_name_H-M   'P 1'
#
loop_
_entity.id
_entity.type
_entity.pdbx_description
1 polymer ?
#
loop_
_entity_poly.entity_id
_entity_poly.type
_entity_poly.pdbx_seq_one_letter_code
_entity_poly.pdbx_strand_id
1 'polypeptide(L)'
;MDEYAEYLYLRRPHYRNIDTGDISKQKKIRENLKCKPFEWFMHEVAFDLVEKYPPIEPPDVFKGKIRTFNAPELCLDATSENLLNLKECVDNDDENQKFILSWRNDIKTRSNMCLDISDSSFKAKISLYGCHNGGGNQLWHYDHVIYS
;
A
#
# COMPACT_ATOMS: atom_id res chain seq x y z
N MET A 1 6.95 12.59 -18.54
CA MET A 1 7.76 11.85 -17.56
C MET A 1 8.58 10.78 -18.26
N ASP A 2 8.93 10.97 -19.54
CA ASP A 2 9.71 10.03 -20.35
C ASP A 2 9.32 8.56 -20.11
N GLU A 3 10.28 7.68 -19.88
CA GLU A 3 10.06 6.26 -19.60
C GLU A 3 9.32 6.03 -18.28
N TYR A 4 9.42 6.94 -17.30
CA TYR A 4 8.75 6.82 -16.00
C TYR A 4 7.22 6.93 -16.10
N ALA A 5 6.67 7.44 -17.21
CA ALA A 5 5.23 7.41 -17.45
C ALA A 5 4.68 5.97 -17.47
N GLU A 6 5.51 5.00 -17.84
CA GLU A 6 5.14 3.59 -17.89
C GLU A 6 4.76 3.04 -16.51
N TYR A 7 5.45 3.44 -15.44
CA TYR A 7 5.11 3.02 -14.07
C TYR A 7 3.73 3.52 -13.62
N LEU A 8 3.30 4.68 -14.11
CA LEU A 8 1.94 5.17 -13.89
C LEU A 8 0.92 4.30 -14.64
N TYR A 9 1.21 3.93 -15.89
CA TYR A 9 0.32 3.12 -16.71
C TYR A 9 0.20 1.67 -16.22
N LEU A 10 1.26 1.09 -15.67
CA LEU A 10 1.21 -0.23 -15.03
C LEU A 10 0.20 -0.27 -13.87
N ARG A 11 0.12 0.82 -13.08
CA ARG A 11 -0.82 0.93 -11.95
C ARG A 11 -2.23 1.33 -12.37
N ARG A 12 -2.34 2.11 -13.45
CA ARG A 12 -3.62 2.59 -14.00
C ARG A 12 -3.70 2.33 -15.51
N PRO A 13 -3.95 1.08 -15.94
CA PRO A 13 -3.89 0.71 -17.36
C PRO A 13 -4.79 1.55 -18.28
N HIS A 14 -5.94 2.01 -17.78
CA HIS A 14 -6.86 2.87 -18.52
C HIS A 14 -6.25 4.20 -18.97
N TYR A 15 -5.17 4.68 -18.33
CA TYR A 15 -4.48 5.93 -18.72
C TYR A 15 -3.85 5.87 -20.11
N ARG A 16 -3.57 4.67 -20.64
CA ARG A 16 -3.07 4.51 -22.02
C ARG A 16 -4.06 4.95 -23.08
N ASN A 17 -5.35 4.90 -22.76
CA ASN A 17 -6.44 5.14 -23.69
C ASN A 17 -7.12 6.49 -23.47
N ILE A 18 -6.60 7.32 -22.55
CA ILE A 18 -7.12 8.66 -22.32
C ILE A 18 -6.60 9.58 -23.42
N ASP A 19 -7.52 10.26 -24.09
CA ASP A 19 -7.17 11.34 -25.01
C ASP A 19 -6.54 12.51 -24.22
N THR A 20 -5.27 12.79 -24.48
CA THR A 20 -4.54 13.89 -23.85
C THR A 20 -4.80 15.24 -24.52
N GLY A 21 -5.52 15.25 -25.64
CA GLY A 21 -5.53 16.37 -26.58
C GLY A 21 -4.16 16.60 -27.22
N ASP A 22 -4.04 17.73 -27.93
CA ASP A 22 -2.77 18.13 -28.55
C ASP A 22 -1.79 18.72 -27.53
N ILE A 23 -0.70 17.98 -27.28
CA ILE A 23 0.39 18.37 -26.38
C ILE A 23 1.66 18.81 -27.13
N SER A 24 1.59 19.06 -28.45
CA SER A 24 2.75 19.38 -29.28
C SER A 24 3.44 20.68 -28.86
N LYS A 25 2.67 21.70 -28.44
CA LYS A 25 3.22 22.97 -27.95
C LYS A 25 4.05 22.79 -26.69
N GLN A 26 3.57 21.98 -25.75
CA GLN A 26 4.21 21.67 -24.48
C GLN A 26 5.51 20.88 -24.70
N LYS A 27 5.50 19.89 -25.60
CA LYS A 27 6.70 19.15 -26.00
C LYS A 27 7.75 20.06 -26.65
N LYS A 28 7.33 20.96 -27.54
CA LYS A 28 8.23 21.91 -28.20
C LYS A 28 8.86 22.91 -27.23
N ILE A 29 8.12 23.37 -26.21
CA ILE A 29 8.69 24.21 -25.15
C ILE A 29 9.83 23.48 -24.42
N ARG A 30 9.63 22.21 -24.07
CA ARG A 30 10.65 21.40 -23.40
C ARG A 30 11.92 21.25 -24.25
N GLU A 31 11.77 21.00 -25.54
CA GLU A 31 12.88 20.90 -26.49
C GLU A 31 13.65 22.22 -26.61
N ASN A 32 12.92 23.33 -26.81
CA ASN A 32 13.51 24.66 -26.97
C ASN A 32 14.31 25.11 -25.73
N LEU A 33 13.82 24.78 -24.54
CA LEU A 33 14.48 25.09 -23.26
C LEU A 33 15.63 24.14 -22.93
N LYS A 34 15.86 23.11 -23.75
CA LYS A 34 16.90 22.09 -23.51
C LYS A 34 16.80 21.48 -22.10
N CYS A 35 15.57 21.21 -21.67
CA CYS A 35 15.32 20.62 -20.36
C CYS A 35 16.02 19.26 -20.22
N LYS A 36 16.48 18.93 -19.02
CA LYS A 36 17.09 17.63 -18.73
C LYS A 36 16.05 16.49 -18.83
N PRO A 37 16.50 15.24 -19.05
CA PRO A 37 15.63 14.06 -18.99
C PRO A 37 14.96 13.91 -17.62
N PHE A 38 13.81 13.24 -17.58
CA PHE A 38 13.09 12.99 -16.33
C PHE A 38 13.87 12.04 -15.40
N GLU A 39 14.67 11.12 -15.96
CA GLU A 39 15.60 10.29 -15.19
C GLU A 39 16.58 11.14 -14.35
N TRP A 40 17.17 12.18 -14.94
CA TRP A 40 18.05 13.11 -14.21
C TRP A 40 17.30 13.75 -13.03
N PHE A 41 16.03 14.14 -13.21
CA PHE A 41 15.23 14.69 -12.13
C PHE A 41 15.02 13.67 -11.00
N MET A 42 14.70 12.43 -11.34
CA MET A 42 14.50 11.35 -10.37
C MET A 42 15.77 10.98 -9.61
N HIS A 43 16.95 11.08 -10.24
CA HIS A 43 18.22 10.73 -9.60
C HIS A 43 18.89 11.88 -8.85
N GLU A 44 18.75 13.12 -9.30
CA GLU A 44 19.52 14.26 -8.77
C GLU A 44 18.67 15.21 -7.91
N VAL A 45 17.36 15.28 -8.17
CA VAL A 45 16.46 16.22 -7.48
C VAL A 45 15.51 15.50 -6.54
N ALA A 46 14.93 14.38 -6.98
CA ALA A 46 13.94 13.60 -6.24
C ALA A 46 14.46 12.20 -5.86
N PHE A 47 15.74 12.12 -5.45
CA PHE A 47 16.43 10.86 -5.20
C PHE A 47 15.84 10.04 -4.03
N ASP A 48 15.23 10.71 -3.05
CA ASP A 48 14.56 10.10 -1.90
C ASP A 48 13.18 9.54 -2.25
N LEU A 49 12.60 9.98 -3.38
CA LEU A 49 11.28 9.56 -3.80
C LEU A 49 11.23 8.06 -4.09
N VAL A 50 12.28 7.48 -4.68
CA VAL A 50 12.32 6.05 -5.02
C VAL A 50 12.50 5.15 -3.80
N GLU A 51 13.15 5.65 -2.74
CA GLU A 51 13.25 4.94 -1.46
C GLU A 51 11.87 4.84 -0.81
N LYS A 52 11.13 5.96 -0.83
CA LYS A 52 9.81 6.01 -0.23
C LYS A 52 8.72 5.45 -1.12
N TYR A 53 8.77 5.57 -2.44
CA TYR A 53 7.75 5.14 -3.39
C TYR A 53 8.43 4.48 -4.61
N PRO A 54 8.88 3.23 -4.47
CA PRO A 54 9.61 2.57 -5.55
C PRO A 54 8.70 2.43 -6.78
N PRO A 55 9.24 2.64 -7.99
CA PRO A 55 8.45 2.51 -9.23
C PRO A 55 7.74 1.15 -9.33
N ILE A 56 8.44 0.09 -8.93
CA ILE A 56 7.91 -1.27 -8.74
C ILE A 56 7.97 -1.58 -7.25
N GLU A 57 6.82 -1.79 -6.62
CA GLU A 57 6.76 -2.17 -5.21
C GLU A 57 7.22 -3.62 -5.02
N PRO A 58 7.99 -3.91 -3.96
CA PRO A 58 8.26 -5.28 -3.56
C PRO A 58 6.95 -6.06 -3.29
N PRO A 59 6.98 -7.40 -3.42
CA PRO A 59 5.81 -8.21 -3.14
C PRO A 59 5.41 -8.09 -1.67
N ASP A 60 4.10 -8.11 -1.41
CA ASP A 60 3.56 -8.20 -0.06
C ASP A 60 4.02 -9.49 0.62
N VAL A 61 4.23 -9.44 1.94
CA VAL A 61 4.70 -10.58 2.74
C VAL A 61 3.63 -11.65 2.84
N PHE A 62 2.37 -11.26 3.09
CA PHE A 62 1.24 -12.19 3.18
C PHE A 62 -0.06 -11.51 2.74
N LYS A 63 -0.97 -12.32 2.17
CA LYS A 63 -2.35 -11.94 1.87
C LYS A 63 -3.28 -13.03 2.32
N GLY A 64 -4.30 -12.69 3.10
CA GLY A 64 -5.30 -13.66 3.53
C GLY A 64 -5.98 -13.28 4.84
N LYS A 65 -6.50 -14.30 5.52
CA LYS A 65 -7.19 -14.14 6.80
C LYS A 65 -6.20 -14.22 7.96
N ILE A 66 -6.44 -13.43 9.00
CA ILE A 66 -5.71 -13.51 10.27
C ILE A 66 -6.56 -14.32 11.24
N ARG A 67 -6.08 -15.51 11.63
CA ARG A 67 -6.77 -16.44 12.54
C ARG A 67 -6.11 -16.46 13.91
N THR A 68 -6.90 -16.61 14.95
CA THR A 68 -6.36 -16.89 16.28
C THR A 68 -5.95 -18.36 16.42
N PHE A 69 -4.85 -18.62 17.10
CA PHE A 69 -4.30 -19.98 17.26
C PHE A 69 -5.22 -20.88 18.10
N ASN A 70 -5.78 -20.34 19.20
CA ASN A 70 -6.57 -21.09 20.17
C ASN A 70 -8.05 -21.29 19.76
N ALA A 71 -8.50 -20.61 18.70
CA ALA A 71 -9.86 -20.68 18.17
C ALA A 71 -9.79 -20.49 16.64
N PRO A 72 -9.26 -21.47 15.89
CA PRO A 72 -8.94 -21.33 14.46
C PRO A 72 -10.16 -21.06 13.57
N GLU A 73 -11.37 -21.28 14.09
CA GLU A 73 -12.64 -20.90 13.48
C GLU A 73 -12.90 -19.39 13.50
N LEU A 74 -12.17 -18.62 14.32
CA LEU A 74 -12.31 -17.17 14.44
C LEU A 74 -11.24 -16.42 13.63
N CYS A 75 -11.70 -15.47 12.82
CA CYS A 75 -10.91 -14.59 11.99
C CYS A 75 -11.06 -13.13 12.44
N LEU A 76 -9.98 -12.35 12.25
CA LEU A 76 -10.05 -10.90 12.34
C LEU A 76 -11.01 -10.37 11.27
N ASP A 77 -11.85 -9.41 11.65
CA ASP A 77 -12.94 -8.90 10.83
C ASP A 77 -13.03 -7.37 10.94
N ALA A 78 -13.05 -6.70 9.79
CA ALA A 78 -13.07 -5.24 9.66
C ALA A 78 -14.47 -4.68 9.27
N THR A 79 -15.54 -5.44 9.44
CA THR A 79 -16.89 -5.01 8.99
C THR A 79 -17.43 -3.83 9.79
N SER A 80 -17.05 -3.70 11.06
CA SER A 80 -17.51 -2.61 11.92
C SER A 80 -16.68 -1.36 11.67
N GLU A 81 -17.35 -0.22 11.41
CA GLU A 81 -16.66 1.05 11.14
C GLU A 81 -15.58 1.34 12.20
N ASN A 82 -14.32 1.35 11.77
CA ASN A 82 -13.12 1.59 12.58
C ASN A 82 -12.84 0.60 13.72
N LEU A 83 -13.62 -0.47 13.85
CA LEU A 83 -13.48 -1.46 14.91
C LEU A 83 -13.16 -2.84 14.34
N LEU A 84 -12.07 -3.40 14.82
CA LEU A 84 -11.70 -4.79 14.55
C LEU A 84 -12.36 -5.70 15.57
N ASN A 85 -12.95 -6.78 15.08
CA ASN A 85 -13.56 -7.81 15.92
C ASN A 85 -13.07 -9.19 15.49
N LEU A 86 -13.31 -10.19 16.35
CA LEU A 86 -13.20 -11.59 15.96
C LEU A 86 -14.59 -12.12 15.61
N LYS A 87 -14.72 -12.75 14.45
CA LYS A 87 -15.94 -13.42 13.98
C LYS A 87 -15.60 -14.77 13.39
N GLU A 88 -16.62 -15.61 13.20
CA GLU A 88 -16.45 -16.84 12.44
C GLU A 88 -15.83 -16.55 11.06
N CYS A 89 -14.86 -17.37 10.68
CA CYS A 89 -14.17 -17.25 9.41
C CYS A 89 -15.14 -17.52 8.26
N VAL A 90 -15.28 -16.57 7.33
CA VAL A 90 -16.17 -16.69 6.16
C VAL A 90 -15.36 -17.07 4.92
N ASP A 91 -15.54 -18.27 4.38
CA ASP A 91 -14.76 -18.77 3.22
C ASP A 91 -15.13 -18.15 1.87
N ASN A 92 -16.23 -17.40 1.80
CA ASN A 92 -16.56 -16.59 0.63
C ASN A 92 -15.56 -15.43 0.45
N ASP A 93 -15.66 -14.71 -0.68
CA ASP A 93 -14.88 -13.51 -0.99
C ASP A 93 -15.24 -12.30 -0.09
N ASP A 94 -15.32 -12.50 1.23
CA ASP A 94 -15.51 -11.45 2.20
C ASP A 94 -14.23 -10.63 2.34
N GLU A 95 -14.22 -9.48 1.68
CA GLU A 95 -13.10 -8.54 1.71
C GLU A 95 -12.84 -7.97 3.11
N ASN A 96 -13.80 -8.06 4.05
CA ASN A 96 -13.63 -7.55 5.42
C ASN A 96 -12.76 -8.45 6.30
N GLN A 97 -12.58 -9.72 5.95
CA GLN A 97 -11.69 -10.66 6.65
C GLN A 97 -10.36 -10.89 5.94
N LYS A 98 -10.09 -10.13 4.87
CA LYS A 98 -8.86 -10.21 4.09
C LYS A 98 -7.94 -9.04 4.43
N PHE A 99 -6.74 -9.38 4.86
CA PHE A 99 -5.69 -8.43 5.21
C PHE A 99 -4.43 -8.71 4.39
N ILE A 100 -3.63 -7.67 4.24
CA ILE A 100 -2.34 -7.68 3.55
C ILE A 100 -1.29 -7.25 4.57
N LEU A 101 -0.31 -8.11 4.83
CA LEU A 101 0.95 -7.68 5.45
C LEU A 101 1.85 -7.24 4.30
N SER A 102 2.04 -5.93 4.14
CA SER A 102 2.79 -5.41 2.99
C SER A 102 4.30 -5.45 3.21
N TRP A 103 5.05 -5.20 2.15
CA TRP A 103 6.51 -5.06 2.19
C TRP A 103 7.00 -3.92 3.11
N ARG A 104 6.12 -3.00 3.53
CA ARG A 104 6.41 -1.93 4.50
C ARG A 104 6.15 -2.35 5.95
N ASN A 105 5.81 -3.62 6.18
CA ASN A 105 5.47 -4.13 7.51
C ASN A 105 4.26 -3.41 8.13
N ASP A 106 3.29 -3.00 7.32
CA ASP A 106 1.96 -2.60 7.78
C ASP A 106 0.95 -3.72 7.50
N ILE A 107 -0.06 -3.87 8.36
CA ILE A 107 -1.19 -4.78 8.11
C ILE A 107 -2.38 -3.93 7.69
N LYS A 108 -2.92 -4.17 6.50
CA LYS A 108 -3.98 -3.33 5.92
C LYS A 108 -5.10 -4.10 5.25
N THR A 109 -6.26 -3.47 5.17
CA THR A 109 -7.39 -3.91 4.36
C THR A 109 -7.17 -3.60 2.88
N ARG A 110 -8.01 -4.16 2.00
CA ARG A 110 -8.01 -3.80 0.57
C ARG A 110 -8.35 -2.31 0.31
N SER A 111 -9.09 -1.67 1.22
CA SER A 111 -9.44 -0.25 1.15
C SER A 111 -8.31 0.68 1.65
N ASN A 112 -7.10 0.16 1.87
CA ASN A 112 -5.94 0.92 2.34
C ASN A 112 -6.12 1.55 3.73
N MET A 113 -6.82 0.83 4.61
CA MET A 113 -6.91 1.12 6.04
C MET A 113 -5.97 0.20 6.80
N CYS A 114 -5.08 0.75 7.61
CA CYS A 114 -4.06 0.03 8.36
C CYS A 114 -4.53 -0.25 9.79
N LEU A 115 -4.10 -1.39 10.33
CA LEU A 115 -4.14 -1.66 11.77
C LEU A 115 -3.26 -0.63 12.48
N ASP A 116 -3.87 0.12 13.39
CA ASP A 116 -3.29 1.29 14.04
C ASP A 116 -3.51 1.23 15.55
N ILE A 117 -2.50 1.63 16.31
CA ILE A 117 -2.60 1.84 17.77
C ILE A 117 -2.31 3.30 18.10
N SER A 118 -3.33 4.15 18.02
CA SER A 118 -3.22 5.58 18.31
C SER A 118 -3.18 5.91 19.81
N ASP A 119 -3.68 5.01 20.66
CA ASP A 119 -3.69 5.19 22.12
C ASP A 119 -2.48 4.48 22.74
N SER A 120 -1.70 5.22 23.54
CA SER A 120 -0.52 4.71 24.24
C SER A 120 -0.85 4.04 25.59
N SER A 121 -2.14 4.01 25.97
CA SER A 121 -2.59 3.35 27.19
C SER A 121 -2.34 1.83 27.15
N PHE A 122 -2.11 1.26 28.33
CA PHE A 122 -1.91 -0.18 28.44
C PHE A 122 -3.17 -0.93 27.98
N LYS A 123 -2.99 -1.91 27.08
CA LYS A 123 -4.07 -2.66 26.42
C LYS A 123 -5.00 -1.79 25.55
N ALA A 124 -4.47 -0.72 24.97
CA ALA A 124 -5.14 0.00 23.90
C ALA A 124 -5.64 -0.97 22.81
N LYS A 125 -6.83 -0.67 22.28
CA LYS A 125 -7.42 -1.45 21.20
C LYS A 125 -6.76 -1.08 19.88
N ILE A 126 -6.60 -2.09 19.02
CA ILE A 126 -6.21 -1.88 17.62
C ILE A 126 -7.45 -1.35 16.88
N SER A 127 -7.28 -0.28 16.12
CA SER A 127 -8.32 0.29 15.26
C SER A 127 -7.85 0.32 13.80
N LEU A 128 -8.74 0.77 12.92
CA LEU A 128 -8.38 1.05 11.53
C LEU A 128 -8.17 2.56 11.36
N TYR A 129 -7.06 2.92 10.74
CA TYR A 129 -6.76 4.30 10.35
C TYR A 129 -6.19 4.35 8.92
N GLY A 130 -6.19 5.52 8.29
CA GLY A 130 -5.60 5.69 6.97
C GLY A 130 -4.11 5.31 6.97
N CYS A 131 -3.69 4.43 6.06
CA CYS A 131 -2.30 4.03 5.95
C CYS A 131 -1.42 5.24 5.57
N HIS A 132 -0.37 5.52 6.35
CA HIS A 132 0.51 6.68 6.12
C HIS A 132 1.96 6.32 5.75
N ASN A 133 2.30 5.03 5.62
CA ASN A 133 3.64 4.54 5.23
C ASN A 133 4.79 5.10 6.11
N GLY A 134 4.48 5.57 7.32
CA GLY A 134 5.44 6.18 8.24
C GLY A 134 6.00 5.20 9.28
N GLY A 135 5.50 3.96 9.30
CA GLY A 135 5.73 3.04 10.40
C GLY A 135 5.07 3.53 11.69
N GLY A 136 5.78 3.42 12.81
CA GLY A 136 5.30 3.89 14.12
C GLY A 136 4.15 3.03 14.65
N ASN A 137 3.00 3.66 14.91
CA ASN A 137 1.78 2.99 15.37
C ASN A 137 1.10 2.09 14.32
N GLN A 138 1.59 2.09 13.08
CA GLN A 138 1.16 1.19 12.00
C GLN A 138 2.22 0.14 11.61
N LEU A 139 3.34 0.07 12.34
CA LEU A 139 4.40 -0.91 12.09
C LEU A 139 4.10 -2.21 12.86
N TRP A 140 4.11 -3.33 12.12
CA TRP A 140 3.84 -4.66 12.63
C TRP A 140 5.00 -5.60 12.32
N HIS A 141 5.30 -6.53 13.21
CA HIS A 141 6.26 -7.59 12.97
C HIS A 141 5.57 -8.94 13.06
N TYR A 142 5.85 -9.83 12.10
CA TYR A 142 5.35 -11.19 12.09
C TYR A 142 6.52 -12.17 12.16
N ASP A 143 6.66 -12.84 13.29
CA ASP A 143 7.67 -13.88 13.49
C ASP A 143 7.26 -15.16 12.76
N HIS A 144 8.05 -15.55 11.76
CA HIS A 144 7.90 -16.85 11.12
C HIS A 144 8.43 -17.95 12.05
N VAL A 145 7.57 -18.46 12.93
CA VAL A 145 7.91 -19.68 13.69
C VAL A 145 7.79 -20.87 12.74
N ILE A 146 8.94 -21.28 12.18
CA ILE A 146 9.04 -22.57 11.48
C ILE A 146 9.00 -23.64 12.57
N TYR A 147 7.87 -24.32 12.69
CA TYR A 147 7.80 -25.56 13.44
C TYR A 147 8.54 -26.62 12.62
N SER A 148 9.80 -26.89 13.01
CA SER A 148 10.58 -28.04 12.55
C SER A 148 10.13 -29.32 13.21
#